data_AF-A0A7C6K5V1-F1
#
_entry.id   AF-A0A7C6K5V1-F1
#
_cell.length_a   1.000
_cell.length_b   1.000
_cell.length_c   1.000
_cell.angle_alpha   90.00
_cell.angle_beta   90.00
_cell.angle_gamma   90.00
#
_symmetry.space_group_name_H-M   'P 1'
#
loop_
_entity.id
_entity.type
_entity.pdbx_description
1 polymer ?
#
loop_
_entity_poly.entity_id
_entity_poly.type
_entity_poly.pdbx_seq_one_letter_code
_entity_poly.pdbx_strand_id
1 'polypeptide(L)'
;MSKMKDNFIRSLIDELNDINERERVYYDKNPIDVCYIVSVIDQQLENCKEFMDVIENKKWLINGYDEDSSGGYTNGRIRILIEKPDEEKESEYMVDAYENYCYYIEFRYDERPWGYCECNSDYEGYNPKYNCCGTGCDWVAPAFKITKEIDMYYGSWNGYEKDYWEYKEKFEQNEENKNAEVEKYKKEQTKEFLLKQIKELQNKLVKLDE
;
A
#
# COMPACT_ATOMS: atom_id res chain seq x y z
N MET A 1 -19.11 -19.99 0.13
CA MET A 1 -18.59 -18.71 -0.37
C MET A 1 -19.74 -17.70 -0.29
N SER A 2 -19.56 -16.60 0.43
CA SER A 2 -20.62 -15.59 0.60
C SER A 2 -20.90 -14.90 -0.75
N LYS A 3 -22.17 -14.75 -1.14
CA LYS A 3 -22.56 -14.07 -2.39
C LYS A 3 -21.99 -12.64 -2.48
N MET A 4 -21.79 -11.98 -1.35
CA MET A 4 -21.19 -10.63 -1.29
C MET A 4 -19.68 -10.65 -1.50
N LYS A 5 -18.97 -11.69 -1.04
CA LYS A 5 -17.56 -11.90 -1.41
C LYS A 5 -17.42 -12.01 -2.91
N ASP A 6 -18.22 -12.86 -3.55
CA ASP A 6 -18.15 -13.07 -5.00
C ASP A 6 -18.43 -11.77 -5.77
N ASN A 7 -19.40 -10.97 -5.31
CA ASN A 7 -19.68 -9.65 -5.88
C ASN A 7 -18.49 -8.70 -5.71
N PHE A 8 -17.90 -8.65 -4.52
CA PHE A 8 -16.72 -7.82 -4.26
C PHE A 8 -15.54 -8.21 -5.16
N ILE A 9 -15.25 -9.51 -5.28
CA ILE A 9 -14.18 -10.02 -6.14
C ILE A 9 -14.43 -9.67 -7.61
N ARG A 10 -15.68 -9.77 -8.10
CA ARG A 10 -16.03 -9.34 -9.46
C ARG A 10 -15.82 -7.86 -9.68
N SER A 11 -16.33 -7.01 -8.78
CA SER A 11 -16.12 -5.56 -8.86
C SER A 11 -14.64 -5.19 -8.83
N LEU A 12 -13.84 -5.90 -8.03
CA LEU A 12 -12.38 -5.71 -8.01
C LEU A 12 -11.72 -6.10 -9.34
N ILE A 13 -12.09 -7.24 -9.92
CA ILE A 13 -11.59 -7.67 -11.22
C ILE A 13 -11.95 -6.65 -12.30
N ASP A 14 -13.20 -6.19 -12.33
CA ASP A 14 -13.70 -5.23 -13.32
C ASP A 14 -12.93 -3.91 -13.21
N GLU A 15 -12.76 -3.38 -12.00
CA GLU A 15 -11.99 -2.15 -11.77
C GLU A 15 -10.53 -2.27 -12.24
N LEU A 16 -9.84 -3.35 -11.84
CA LEU A 16 -8.43 -3.55 -12.20
C LEU A 16 -8.23 -3.74 -13.72
N ASN A 17 -9.19 -4.39 -14.39
CA ASN A 17 -9.18 -4.49 -15.84
C ASN A 17 -9.46 -3.14 -16.51
N ASP A 18 -10.41 -2.35 -16.00
CA ASP A 18 -10.69 -1.02 -16.53
C ASP A 18 -9.47 -0.09 -16.39
N ILE A 19 -8.74 -0.16 -15.27
CA ILE A 19 -7.47 0.54 -15.08
C ILE A 19 -6.43 0.10 -16.11
N ASN A 20 -6.32 -1.20 -16.38
CA ASN A 20 -5.42 -1.71 -17.42
C ASN A 20 -5.77 -1.15 -18.81
N GLU A 21 -7.06 -1.06 -19.14
CA GLU A 21 -7.53 -0.60 -20.45
C GLU A 21 -7.44 0.92 -20.61
N ARG A 22 -7.75 1.69 -19.56
CA ARG A 22 -7.84 3.15 -19.62
C ARG A 22 -6.56 3.83 -19.20
N GLU A 23 -6.08 3.55 -17.99
CA GLU A 23 -4.99 4.31 -17.38
C GLU A 23 -3.63 3.77 -17.80
N ARG A 24 -3.42 2.45 -17.72
CA ARG A 24 -2.11 1.86 -18.03
C ARG A 24 -1.70 2.09 -19.47
N VAL A 25 -2.64 1.92 -20.41
CA VAL A 25 -2.41 2.22 -21.84
C VAL A 25 -2.15 3.71 -22.05
N TYR A 26 -2.95 4.59 -21.44
CA TYR A 26 -2.80 6.03 -21.64
C TYR A 26 -1.47 6.59 -21.11
N TYR A 27 -0.99 6.06 -19.98
CA TYR A 27 0.26 6.49 -19.35
C TYR A 27 1.48 5.62 -19.70
N ASP A 28 1.36 4.70 -20.66
CA ASP A 28 2.43 3.76 -21.08
C ASP A 28 3.07 3.01 -19.89
N LYS A 29 2.21 2.50 -19.00
CA LYS A 29 2.61 1.73 -17.81
C LYS A 29 2.40 0.23 -18.05
N ASN A 30 3.19 -0.58 -17.35
CA ASN A 30 2.99 -2.03 -17.36
C ASN A 30 1.59 -2.39 -16.86
N PRO A 31 0.93 -3.40 -17.48
CA PRO A 31 -0.36 -3.86 -17.03
C PRO A 31 -0.25 -4.51 -15.66
N ILE A 32 -1.28 -4.33 -14.86
CA ILE A 32 -1.49 -5.01 -13.59
C ILE A 32 -1.80 -6.48 -13.87
N ASP A 33 -1.09 -7.39 -13.21
CA ASP A 33 -1.45 -8.81 -13.20
C ASP A 33 -2.65 -9.03 -12.25
N VAL A 34 -3.85 -8.88 -12.81
CA VAL A 34 -5.12 -8.97 -12.08
C VAL A 34 -5.28 -10.36 -11.44
N CYS A 35 -4.88 -11.41 -12.15
CA CYS A 35 -4.97 -12.79 -11.64
C CYS A 35 -4.08 -12.97 -10.40
N TYR A 36 -2.84 -12.49 -10.48
CA TYR A 36 -1.89 -12.53 -9.36
C TYR A 36 -2.47 -11.85 -8.12
N ILE A 37 -2.96 -10.61 -8.26
CA ILE A 37 -3.50 -9.83 -7.14
C ILE A 37 -4.76 -10.45 -6.55
N VAL A 38 -5.74 -10.78 -7.41
CA VAL A 38 -7.06 -11.24 -6.95
C VAL A 38 -6.97 -12.63 -6.33
N SER A 39 -6.04 -13.48 -6.76
CA SER A 39 -5.93 -14.86 -6.26
C SER A 39 -5.81 -14.96 -4.73
N VAL A 40 -4.96 -14.14 -4.10
CA VAL A 40 -4.76 -14.17 -2.65
C VAL A 40 -5.92 -13.51 -1.90
N ILE A 41 -6.52 -12.47 -2.48
CA ILE A 41 -7.68 -11.80 -1.90
C ILE A 41 -8.85 -12.79 -1.89
N ASP A 42 -9.16 -13.40 -3.02
CA ASP A 42 -10.22 -14.43 -3.09
C ASP A 42 -9.93 -15.59 -2.12
N GLN A 43 -8.68 -16.02 -1.98
CA GLN A 43 -8.34 -17.10 -1.06
C GLN A 43 -8.53 -16.73 0.42
N GLN A 44 -8.27 -15.49 0.82
CA GLN A 44 -8.05 -15.14 2.23
C GLN A 44 -8.96 -14.02 2.76
N LEU A 45 -9.80 -13.37 1.93
CA LEU A 45 -10.59 -12.19 2.32
C LEU A 45 -11.46 -12.44 3.56
N GLU A 46 -12.04 -13.64 3.66
CA GLU A 46 -12.93 -14.05 4.76
C GLU A 46 -12.24 -14.03 6.13
N ASN A 47 -10.89 -14.02 6.18
CA ASN A 47 -10.14 -13.91 7.43
C ASN A 47 -10.24 -12.51 8.06
N CYS A 48 -10.52 -11.46 7.26
CA CYS A 48 -10.73 -10.11 7.77
C CYS A 48 -12.20 -9.89 8.14
N LYS A 49 -12.61 -10.39 9.30
CA LYS A 49 -14.01 -10.38 9.74
C LYS A 49 -14.64 -8.98 9.78
N GLU A 50 -13.88 -7.97 10.22
CA GLU A 50 -14.37 -6.58 10.26
C GLU A 50 -14.69 -6.06 8.86
N PHE A 51 -13.80 -6.31 7.90
CA PHE A 51 -14.03 -5.88 6.52
C PHE A 51 -15.19 -6.66 5.88
N MET A 52 -15.26 -7.97 6.13
CA MET A 52 -16.36 -8.82 5.66
C MET A 52 -17.73 -8.32 6.14
N ASP A 53 -17.84 -8.00 7.44
CA ASP A 53 -19.08 -7.47 8.02
C ASP A 53 -19.52 -6.17 7.33
N VAL A 54 -18.56 -5.28 7.01
CA VAL A 54 -18.86 -4.04 6.30
C VAL A 54 -19.34 -4.31 4.87
N ILE A 55 -18.64 -5.13 4.09
CA ILE A 55 -19.04 -5.38 2.70
C ILE A 55 -20.33 -6.20 2.58
N GLU A 56 -20.73 -6.93 3.61
CA GLU A 56 -21.99 -7.67 3.66
C GLU A 56 -23.18 -6.79 4.06
N ASN A 57 -22.97 -5.81 4.93
CA ASN A 57 -24.06 -5.05 5.56
C ASN A 57 -24.16 -3.59 5.10
N LYS A 58 -23.17 -3.04 4.40
CA LYS A 58 -23.16 -1.65 3.92
C LYS A 58 -23.02 -1.57 2.40
N LYS A 59 -23.47 -0.46 1.83
CA LYS A 59 -23.16 -0.08 0.46
C LYS A 59 -21.70 0.40 0.40
N TRP A 60 -20.98 0.00 -0.63
CA TRP A 60 -19.57 0.34 -0.81
C TRP A 60 -19.25 0.56 -2.27
N LEU A 61 -18.17 1.30 -2.51
CA LEU A 61 -17.66 1.61 -3.84
C LEU A 61 -16.13 1.48 -3.84
N ILE A 62 -15.59 0.80 -4.85
CA ILE A 62 -14.15 0.87 -5.14
C ILE A 62 -13.90 2.23 -5.80
N ASN A 63 -13.06 3.04 -5.18
CA ASN A 63 -12.80 4.44 -5.54
C ASN A 63 -11.39 4.60 -6.08
N GLY A 64 -11.12 3.90 -7.18
CA GLY A 64 -9.87 4.01 -7.90
C GLY A 64 -8.68 3.29 -7.26
N TYR A 65 -7.56 3.45 -7.94
CA TYR A 65 -6.30 2.79 -7.68
C TYR A 65 -5.19 3.82 -7.48
N ASP A 66 -4.47 3.69 -6.37
CA ASP A 66 -3.28 4.46 -6.07
C ASP A 66 -2.05 3.67 -6.56
N GLU A 67 -1.21 4.31 -7.36
CA GLU A 67 0.07 3.76 -7.78
C GLU A 67 1.01 3.48 -6.61
N ASP A 68 1.93 2.55 -6.83
CA ASP A 68 2.97 2.28 -5.86
C ASP A 68 3.87 3.51 -5.66
N SER A 69 3.82 4.07 -4.45
CA SER A 69 4.70 5.16 -4.01
C SER A 69 5.90 4.67 -3.19
N SER A 70 6.00 3.36 -2.93
CA SER A 70 7.08 2.76 -2.14
C SER A 70 8.37 2.54 -2.92
N GLY A 71 8.35 2.65 -4.26
CA GLY A 71 9.52 2.44 -5.11
C GLY A 71 9.75 0.97 -5.49
N GLY A 72 8.69 0.18 -5.59
CA GLY A 72 8.70 -1.20 -6.06
C GLY A 72 8.34 -2.25 -5.01
N TYR A 73 7.93 -1.87 -3.80
CA TYR A 73 7.59 -2.83 -2.73
C TYR A 73 6.11 -3.22 -2.72
N THR A 74 5.28 -2.65 -3.60
CA THR A 74 3.87 -2.99 -3.74
C THR A 74 3.44 -2.95 -5.20
N ASN A 75 2.31 -3.58 -5.52
CA ASN A 75 1.58 -3.37 -6.77
C ASN A 75 0.52 -2.25 -6.62
N GLY A 76 0.76 -1.26 -5.74
CA GLY A 76 -0.21 -0.21 -5.42
C GLY A 76 -1.32 -0.67 -4.49
N ARG A 77 -2.40 0.12 -4.42
CA ARG A 77 -3.54 -0.15 -3.53
C ARG A 77 -4.84 0.37 -4.13
N ILE A 78 -5.96 -0.24 -3.76
CA ILE A 78 -7.29 0.30 -4.07
C ILE A 78 -7.92 0.92 -2.83
N ARG A 79 -8.70 1.98 -3.06
CA ARG A 79 -9.52 2.61 -2.01
C ARG A 79 -10.94 2.09 -2.07
N ILE A 80 -11.55 1.86 -0.92
CA ILE A 80 -12.94 1.39 -0.79
C ILE A 80 -13.66 2.36 0.13
N LEU A 81 -14.62 3.08 -0.44
CA LEU A 81 -15.48 4.00 0.28
C LEU A 81 -16.72 3.26 0.78
N ILE A 82 -17.15 3.62 1.98
CA ILE A 82 -18.35 3.06 2.61
C ILE A 82 -19.43 4.13 2.58
N GLU A 83 -20.54 3.87 1.91
CA GLU A 83 -21.65 4.82 1.86
C GLU A 83 -22.39 4.84 3.20
N LYS A 84 -22.86 6.03 3.58
CA LYS A 84 -23.81 6.17 4.69
C LYS A 84 -25.18 5.57 4.30
N PRO A 85 -26.01 5.17 5.27
CA PRO A 85 -27.43 4.92 5.02
C PRO A 85 -28.10 6.13 4.36
N ASP A 86 -29.09 5.90 3.49
CA ASP A 86 -29.72 6.98 2.72
C ASP A 86 -30.39 8.03 3.63
N GLU A 87 -30.78 7.65 4.85
CA GLU A 87 -31.35 8.52 5.89
C GLU A 87 -30.33 9.48 6.54
N GLU A 88 -29.04 9.15 6.47
CA GLU A 88 -27.93 9.90 7.07
C GLU A 88 -27.18 10.76 6.05
N LYS A 89 -27.52 10.65 4.76
CA LYS A 89 -26.93 11.45 3.69
C LYS A 89 -27.50 12.87 3.75
N GLU A 90 -26.64 13.85 4.03
CA GLU A 90 -27.04 15.27 4.04
C GLU A 90 -27.16 15.84 2.62
N SER A 91 -26.41 15.28 1.67
CA SER A 91 -26.44 15.62 0.26
C SER A 91 -25.85 14.51 -0.63
N GLU A 92 -25.90 14.69 -1.95
CA GLU A 92 -25.22 13.82 -2.91
C GLU A 92 -23.71 14.11 -3.05
N TYR A 93 -23.18 15.14 -2.36
CA TYR A 93 -21.75 15.41 -2.37
C TYR A 93 -20.98 14.32 -1.63
N MET A 94 -19.79 13.96 -2.14
CA MET A 94 -18.97 12.86 -1.59
C MET A 94 -18.71 12.97 -0.08
N VAL A 95 -18.49 14.18 0.45
CA VAL A 95 -18.22 14.36 1.88
C VAL A 95 -19.44 14.02 2.76
N ASP A 96 -20.64 14.15 2.20
CA ASP A 96 -21.88 13.94 2.92
C ASP A 96 -22.43 12.52 2.71
N ALA A 97 -22.13 11.89 1.57
CA ALA A 97 -22.67 10.59 1.17
C ALA A 97 -21.91 9.37 1.72
N TYR A 98 -20.67 9.55 2.19
CA TYR A 98 -19.80 8.47 2.64
C TYR A 98 -19.39 8.64 4.12
N GLU A 99 -19.11 7.51 4.77
CA GLU A 99 -18.61 7.45 6.13
C GLU A 99 -17.28 8.22 6.27
N ASN A 100 -16.96 8.68 7.49
CA ASN A 100 -15.67 9.33 7.80
C ASN A 100 -14.48 8.36 7.83
N TYR A 101 -14.65 7.16 7.31
CA TYR A 101 -13.61 6.16 7.22
C TYR A 101 -13.69 5.44 5.87
N CYS A 102 -12.53 4.94 5.43
CA CYS A 102 -12.43 4.11 4.24
C CYS A 102 -11.52 2.92 4.49
N TYR A 103 -11.58 1.93 3.60
CA TYR A 103 -10.62 0.83 3.58
C TYR A 103 -9.66 0.97 2.42
N TYR A 104 -8.43 0.52 2.62
CA TYR A 104 -7.46 0.31 1.57
C TYR A 104 -7.08 -1.16 1.50
N ILE A 105 -7.05 -1.72 0.29
CA ILE A 105 -6.41 -3.02 0.04
C ILE A 105 -5.13 -2.74 -0.72
N GLU A 106 -4.01 -2.92 -0.02
CA GLU A 106 -2.67 -2.77 -0.58
C GLU A 106 -2.18 -4.12 -1.10
N PHE A 107 -1.72 -4.15 -2.34
CA PHE A 107 -1.26 -5.34 -3.04
C PHE A 107 0.23 -5.52 -2.81
N ARG A 108 0.59 -6.55 -2.04
CA ARG A 108 1.96 -6.77 -1.56
C ARG A 108 2.57 -8.01 -2.20
N TYR A 109 3.85 -8.18 -1.92
CA TYR A 109 4.63 -9.36 -2.21
C TYR A 109 4.97 -10.11 -0.93
N ASP A 110 5.01 -11.43 -1.01
CA ASP A 110 5.55 -12.32 0.00
C ASP A 110 6.69 -13.13 -0.63
N GLU A 111 7.92 -12.67 -0.39
CA GLU A 111 9.13 -13.30 -0.93
C GLU A 111 9.45 -14.58 -0.16
N ARG A 112 9.51 -15.70 -0.89
CA ARG A 112 9.76 -17.03 -0.34
C ARG A 112 11.04 -17.59 -0.95
N PRO A 113 12.21 -17.35 -0.33
CA PRO A 113 13.49 -17.85 -0.82
C PRO A 113 13.66 -19.32 -0.41
N TRP A 114 13.19 -20.24 -1.23
CA TRP A 114 13.25 -21.69 -0.99
C TRP A 114 14.40 -22.37 -1.74
N GLY A 115 15.09 -21.64 -2.63
CA GLY A 115 16.17 -22.13 -3.46
C GLY A 115 15.80 -22.19 -4.94
N TYR A 116 16.78 -22.49 -5.79
CA TYR A 116 16.53 -22.60 -7.23
C TYR A 116 15.66 -23.81 -7.57
N CYS A 117 14.94 -23.72 -8.69
CA CYS A 117 14.15 -24.84 -9.20
C CYS A 117 15.07 -25.98 -9.67
N GLU A 118 14.93 -27.15 -9.05
CA GLU A 118 15.60 -28.41 -9.45
C GLU A 118 14.64 -29.41 -10.12
N CYS A 119 13.46 -28.94 -10.54
CA CYS A 119 12.43 -29.77 -11.15
C CYS A 119 12.81 -30.17 -12.58
N ASN A 120 12.61 -31.45 -12.92
CA ASN A 120 12.85 -32.00 -14.25
C ASN A 120 11.53 -32.32 -14.96
N SER A 121 11.58 -32.47 -16.29
CA SER A 121 10.41 -32.78 -17.14
C SER A 121 9.65 -34.04 -16.74
N ASP A 122 10.35 -34.96 -16.08
CA ASP A 122 9.83 -36.28 -15.73
C ASP A 122 9.22 -36.31 -14.32
N TYR A 123 9.25 -35.18 -13.59
CA TYR A 123 8.74 -35.11 -12.23
C TYR A 123 7.22 -34.88 -12.22
N GLU A 124 6.55 -35.49 -11.24
CA GLU A 124 5.11 -35.27 -11.02
C GLU A 124 4.85 -33.79 -10.69
N GLY A 125 3.86 -33.20 -11.35
CA GLY A 125 3.53 -31.78 -11.21
C GLY A 125 4.36 -30.83 -12.09
N TYR A 126 5.33 -31.33 -12.86
CA TYR A 126 6.05 -30.49 -13.82
C TYR A 126 5.09 -29.85 -14.83
N ASN A 127 5.17 -28.53 -14.94
CA ASN A 127 4.40 -27.76 -15.89
C ASN A 127 5.33 -27.23 -17.00
N PRO A 128 5.22 -27.75 -18.24
CA PRO A 128 6.08 -27.33 -19.36
C PRO A 128 6.00 -25.83 -19.68
N LYS A 129 4.85 -25.18 -19.42
CA LYS A 129 4.69 -23.74 -19.64
C LYS A 129 5.58 -22.91 -18.72
N TYR A 130 5.76 -23.39 -17.49
CA TYR A 130 6.53 -22.69 -16.45
C TYR A 130 7.91 -23.32 -16.21
N ASN A 131 8.23 -24.42 -16.91
CA ASN A 131 9.47 -25.20 -16.74
C ASN A 131 9.78 -25.49 -15.25
N CYS A 132 8.74 -25.82 -14.47
CA CYS A 132 8.81 -25.92 -13.02
C CYS A 132 7.67 -26.78 -12.47
N CYS A 133 7.89 -27.42 -11.32
CA CYS A 133 6.87 -28.16 -10.56
C CYS A 133 5.96 -27.25 -9.72
N GLY A 134 6.36 -25.98 -9.49
CA GLY A 134 5.64 -25.03 -8.65
C GLY A 134 5.78 -25.28 -7.14
N THR A 135 6.76 -26.08 -6.71
CA THR A 135 6.99 -26.44 -5.31
C THR A 135 8.46 -26.33 -4.94
N GLY A 136 8.76 -25.67 -3.82
CA GLY A 136 10.10 -25.65 -3.22
C GLY A 136 11.15 -24.79 -3.93
N CYS A 137 10.74 -23.95 -4.88
CA CYS A 137 11.61 -22.96 -5.51
C CYS A 137 11.30 -21.55 -5.04
N ASP A 138 12.25 -20.63 -5.25
CA ASP A 138 12.09 -19.20 -5.04
C ASP A 138 10.81 -18.72 -5.70
N TRP A 139 9.99 -18.02 -4.93
CA TRP A 139 8.70 -17.53 -5.38
C TRP A 139 8.35 -16.23 -4.69
N VAL A 140 7.89 -15.26 -5.47
CA VAL A 140 7.28 -14.03 -4.96
C VAL A 140 5.77 -14.25 -4.98
N ALA A 141 5.22 -14.66 -3.84
CA ALA A 141 3.81 -14.97 -3.70
C ALA A 141 2.96 -13.68 -3.61
N PRO A 142 1.73 -13.68 -4.16
CA PRO A 142 0.83 -12.56 -3.97
C PRO A 142 0.44 -12.44 -2.51
N ALA A 143 0.47 -11.23 -1.98
CA ALA A 143 0.04 -10.91 -0.63
C ALA A 143 -0.84 -9.66 -0.66
N PHE A 144 -1.57 -9.41 0.43
CA PHE A 144 -2.34 -8.18 0.56
C PHE A 144 -2.42 -7.75 2.01
N LYS A 145 -2.72 -6.47 2.21
CA LYS A 145 -2.99 -5.87 3.50
C LYS A 145 -4.25 -5.03 3.42
N ILE A 146 -5.20 -5.25 4.33
CA ILE A 146 -6.36 -4.39 4.51
C ILE A 146 -6.05 -3.40 5.64
N THR A 147 -6.27 -2.10 5.38
CA THR A 147 -6.13 -1.03 6.37
C THR A 147 -7.43 -0.24 6.43
N LYS A 148 -7.92 0.05 7.63
CA LYS A 148 -9.01 1.00 7.86
C LYS A 148 -8.42 2.35 8.24
N GLU A 149 -8.75 3.38 7.48
CA GLU A 149 -8.34 4.76 7.73
C GLU A 149 -9.55 5.56 8.20
N ILE A 150 -9.41 6.27 9.33
CA ILE A 150 -10.50 7.03 9.97
C ILE A 150 -10.07 8.48 10.04
N ASP A 151 -10.89 9.37 9.48
CA ASP A 151 -10.69 10.80 9.58
C ASP A 151 -11.07 11.28 10.99
N MET A 152 -10.06 11.76 11.72
CA MET A 152 -10.20 12.13 13.13
C MET A 152 -10.63 13.58 13.33
N TYR A 153 -10.06 14.49 12.55
CA TYR A 153 -10.32 15.92 12.65
C TYR A 153 -9.88 16.64 11.39
N TYR A 154 -10.70 17.59 10.94
CA TYR A 154 -10.32 18.56 9.93
C TYR A 154 -10.26 19.95 10.57
N GLY A 155 -9.11 20.60 10.45
CA GLY A 155 -8.90 21.97 10.88
C GLY A 155 -8.39 22.81 9.71
N SER A 156 -8.99 23.98 9.53
CA SER A 156 -8.51 24.98 8.59
C SER A 156 -7.98 26.20 9.33
N TRP A 157 -7.15 27.01 8.65
CA TRP A 157 -6.66 28.26 9.21
C TRP A 157 -7.84 29.18 9.57
N ASN A 158 -7.95 29.52 10.85
CA ASN A 158 -8.97 30.43 11.33
C ASN A 158 -8.41 31.86 11.40
N GLY A 159 -8.41 32.55 10.26
CA GLY A 159 -7.92 33.91 10.13
C GLY A 159 -7.76 34.32 8.67
N TYR A 160 -7.32 35.55 8.46
CA TYR A 160 -6.95 36.05 7.15
C TYR A 160 -5.51 35.67 6.82
N GLU A 161 -5.16 35.76 5.54
CA GLU A 161 -3.81 35.48 5.05
C GLU A 161 -2.75 36.36 5.75
N LYS A 162 -3.07 37.61 6.07
CA LYS A 162 -2.20 38.50 6.85
C LYS A 162 -1.86 37.95 8.24
N ASP A 163 -2.80 37.27 8.89
CA ASP A 163 -2.60 36.70 10.23
C ASP A 163 -1.62 35.53 10.12
N TYR A 164 -1.64 34.81 8.99
CA TYR A 164 -0.66 33.78 8.67
C TYR A 164 0.73 34.39 8.36
N TRP A 165 0.81 35.53 7.67
CA TRP A 165 2.08 36.23 7.45
C TRP A 165 2.71 36.65 8.78
N GLU A 166 1.92 37.25 9.68
CA GLU A 166 2.38 37.63 11.03
C GLU A 166 2.83 36.41 11.84
N TYR A 167 2.09 35.29 11.76
CA TYR A 167 2.50 34.04 12.38
C TYR A 167 3.83 33.53 11.81
N LYS A 168 3.98 33.53 10.48
CA LYS A 168 5.18 33.07 9.78
C LYS A 168 6.40 33.90 10.17
N GLU A 169 6.28 35.23 10.19
CA GLU A 169 7.36 36.12 10.62
C GLU A 169 7.79 35.84 12.07
N LYS A 170 6.84 35.67 13.00
CA LYS A 170 7.13 35.28 14.39
C LYS A 170 7.77 33.90 14.48
N PHE A 171 7.28 32.94 13.70
CA PHE A 171 7.79 31.57 13.65
C PHE A 171 9.25 31.56 13.21
N GLU A 172 9.60 32.31 12.16
CA GLU A 172 10.97 32.41 11.61
C GLU A 172 11.93 33.22 12.50
N GLN A 173 11.41 34.16 13.31
CA GLN A 173 12.23 34.96 14.23
C GLN A 173 12.60 34.21 15.53
N ASN A 174 11.79 33.24 15.95
CA ASN A 174 12.05 32.45 17.16
C ASN A 174 13.27 31.52 16.99
N GLU A 175 14.31 31.68 17.84
CA GLU A 175 15.52 30.86 17.78
C GLU A 175 15.29 29.36 18.07
N GLU A 176 14.28 29.00 18.85
CA GLU A 176 13.90 27.60 19.10
C GLU A 176 13.34 26.93 17.82
N ASN A 177 12.63 27.69 16.99
CA ASN A 177 12.15 27.25 15.67
C ASN A 177 13.27 27.23 14.62
N LYS A 178 14.37 27.94 14.88
CA LYS A 178 15.62 27.83 14.10
C LYS A 178 16.42 26.59 14.49
N ASN A 179 15.75 25.49 14.87
CA ASN A 179 16.20 24.10 14.78
C ASN A 179 17.67 23.80 15.11
N ALA A 180 18.34 24.56 15.98
CA ALA A 180 19.74 24.29 16.33
C ALA A 180 19.86 22.91 16.99
N GLU A 181 18.86 22.52 17.78
CA GLU A 181 18.77 21.20 18.39
C GLU A 181 18.43 20.09 17.39
N VAL A 182 17.51 20.33 16.44
CA VAL A 182 17.19 19.36 15.38
C VAL A 182 18.36 19.18 14.41
N GLU A 183 19.06 20.26 14.05
CA GLU A 183 20.27 20.20 13.23
C GLU A 183 21.43 19.55 13.98
N LYS A 184 21.56 19.76 15.29
CA LYS A 184 22.53 19.06 16.15
C LYS A 184 22.20 17.56 16.22
N TYR A 185 20.94 17.22 16.45
CA TYR A 185 20.46 15.84 16.49
C TYR A 185 20.64 15.12 15.15
N LYS A 186 20.31 15.77 14.02
CA LYS A 186 20.59 15.25 12.67
C LYS A 186 22.09 15.01 12.44
N LYS A 187 22.95 15.94 12.90
CA LYS A 187 24.40 15.78 12.82
C LYS A 187 24.90 14.62 13.69
N GLU A 188 24.36 14.45 14.89
CA GLU A 188 24.69 13.33 15.78
C GLU A 188 24.27 11.99 15.17
N GLN A 189 23.05 11.87 14.66
CA GLN A 189 22.59 10.65 13.97
C GLN A 189 23.43 10.33 12.72
N THR A 190 23.75 11.35 11.92
CA THR A 190 24.61 11.18 10.72
C THR A 190 26.00 10.69 11.12
N LYS A 191 26.57 11.22 12.21
CA LYS A 191 27.87 10.79 12.74
C LYS A 191 27.83 9.35 13.21
N GLU A 192 26.80 8.94 13.94
CA GLU A 192 26.65 7.54 14.39
C GLU A 192 26.53 6.57 13.21
N PHE A 193 25.74 6.92 12.20
CA PHE A 193 25.59 6.12 10.99
C PHE A 193 26.91 5.96 10.22
N LEU A 194 27.67 7.05 10.03
CA LEU A 194 28.98 7.00 9.37
C LEU A 194 29.98 6.16 10.17
N LEU A 195 30.00 6.28 11.51
CA LEU A 195 30.86 5.45 12.36
C LEU A 195 30.53 3.97 12.25
N LYS A 196 29.24 3.62 12.16
CA LYS A 196 28.79 2.24 11.94
C LYS A 196 29.27 1.71 10.60
N GLN A 197 29.12 2.49 9.52
CA GLN A 197 29.62 2.12 8.20
C GLN A 197 31.14 1.94 8.17
N ILE A 198 31.90 2.84 8.78
CA ILE A 198 33.36 2.73 8.89
C ILE A 198 33.73 1.40 9.56
N LYS A 199 33.06 1.05 10.67
CA LYS A 199 33.32 -0.21 11.38
C LYS A 199 33.00 -1.43 10.54
N GLU A 200 31.88 -1.42 9.81
CA GLU A 200 31.51 -2.50 8.90
C GLU A 200 32.51 -2.66 7.76
N LEU A 201 32.97 -1.55 7.16
CA LEU A 201 33.98 -1.57 6.10
C LEU A 201 35.34 -2.03 6.62
N GLN A 202 35.76 -1.61 7.81
CA GLN A 202 36.98 -2.10 8.46
C GLN A 202 36.92 -3.60 8.70
N ASN A 203 35.79 -4.13 9.19
CA ASN A 203 35.61 -5.56 9.37
C ASN A 203 35.65 -6.33 8.04
N LYS A 204 35.11 -5.76 6.96
CA LYS A 204 35.20 -6.34 5.61
C LYS A 204 36.64 -6.34 5.09
N LEU A 205 37.40 -5.27 5.34
CA LEU A 205 38.80 -5.17 4.94
C LEU A 205 39.65 -6.26 5.63
N VAL A 206 39.49 -6.44 6.95
CA VAL A 206 40.19 -7.48 7.71
C VAL A 206 39.91 -8.87 7.14
N LYS A 207 38.65 -9.15 6.79
CA LYS A 207 38.25 -10.44 6.17
C LYS A 207 38.81 -10.66 4.76
N LEU A 208 39.29 -9.61 4.08
CA LEU A 208 39.92 -9.72 2.76
C LEU A 208 41.45 -9.86 2.87
N ASP A 209 42.03 -9.50 4.00
CA ASP A 209 43.46 -9.64 4.31
C ASP A 209 43.80 -10.97 5.05
N GLU A 210 42.77 -11.77 5.38
CA GLU A 210 42.85 -13.17 5.88
C GLU A 210 42.78 -14.19 4.73
#